data_AF-A0A527CTP2-F1
#
_entry.id   AF-A0A527CTP2-F1
#
_cell.length_a   1.000
_cell.length_b   1.000
_cell.length_c   1.000
_cell.angle_alpha   90.00
_cell.angle_beta   90.00
_cell.angle_gamma   90.00
#
_symmetry.space_group_name_H-M   'P 1'
#
loop_
_entity.id
_entity.type
_entity.pdbx_description
1 polymer ?
#
loop_
_entity_poly.entity_id
_entity_poly.type
_entity_poly.pdbx_seq_one_letter_code
_entity_poly.pdbx_strand_id
1 'polypeptide(L)'
;IKARASGVAVIYQELSLAPNLTVAQNIFLGNEPRRFGIVDRDQCTRRAREIIKRLGVSFSTRDMVSSLSLGERQLVEIARALSTNARIIVMD
;
A
#
# COMPACT_ATOMS: atom_id res chain seq x y z
N ILE A 1 -12.69 -11.31 -11.70
CA ILE A 1 -11.30 -11.16 -12.23
C ILE A 1 -11.15 -9.96 -13.21
N LYS A 2 -12.19 -9.47 -13.92
CA LYS A 2 -12.08 -8.34 -14.89
C LYS A 2 -12.00 -6.90 -14.31
N ALA A 3 -12.40 -6.66 -13.05
CA ALA A 3 -12.52 -5.30 -12.50
C ALA A 3 -11.18 -4.58 -12.23
N ARG A 4 -10.17 -5.29 -11.66
CA ARG A 4 -8.84 -4.70 -11.36
C ARG A 4 -8.12 -4.21 -12.61
N ALA A 5 -8.26 -4.92 -13.73
CA ALA A 5 -7.66 -4.55 -15.02
C ALA A 5 -8.23 -3.24 -15.59
N SER A 6 -9.40 -2.80 -15.14
CA SER A 6 -10.01 -1.53 -15.55
C SER A 6 -9.65 -0.37 -14.62
N GLY A 7 -8.73 -0.57 -13.67
CA GLY A 7 -8.36 0.46 -12.70
C GLY A 7 -9.46 0.73 -11.68
N VAL A 8 -10.21 -0.27 -11.25
CA VAL A 8 -11.08 -0.12 -10.07
C VAL A 8 -10.40 -0.82 -8.90
N ALA A 9 -10.00 -0.08 -7.88
CA ALA A 9 -9.64 -0.62 -6.58
C ALA A 9 -10.88 -0.55 -5.68
N VAL A 10 -11.13 -1.62 -4.95
CA VAL A 10 -12.15 -1.69 -3.92
C VAL A 10 -11.41 -1.77 -2.59
N ILE A 11 -11.69 -0.85 -1.69
CA ILE A 11 -11.22 -0.86 -0.30
C ILE A 11 -12.35 -1.49 0.51
N TYR A 12 -12.07 -2.67 1.09
CA TYR A 12 -13.01 -3.37 1.96
C TYR A 12 -12.77 -2.94 3.42
N GLN A 13 -13.84 -2.72 4.19
CA GLN A 13 -13.83 -2.26 5.59
C GLN A 13 -13.18 -3.23 6.62
N GLU A 14 -12.74 -4.42 6.20
CA GLU A 14 -11.91 -5.29 7.05
C GLU A 14 -10.42 -4.99 6.81
N LEU A 15 -9.81 -4.25 7.75
CA LEU A 15 -8.37 -3.94 7.82
C LEU A 15 -7.51 -5.18 7.53
N SER A 16 -7.07 -5.32 6.28
CA SER A 16 -6.28 -6.45 5.80
C SER A 16 -4.79 -6.11 5.69
N LEU A 17 -4.33 -5.14 6.48
CA LEU A 17 -2.91 -4.89 6.64
C LEU A 17 -2.29 -6.03 7.43
N ALA A 18 -1.16 -6.53 6.94
CA ALA A 18 -0.34 -7.49 7.66
C ALA A 18 0.45 -6.75 8.75
N PRO A 19 0.15 -6.95 10.05
CA PRO A 19 0.76 -6.19 11.15
C PRO A 19 2.25 -6.49 11.32
N ASN A 20 2.69 -7.67 10.87
CA ASN A 20 4.06 -8.14 10.88
C ASN A 20 4.87 -7.68 9.64
N LEU A 21 4.29 -6.82 8.80
CA LEU A 21 4.97 -6.24 7.65
C LEU A 21 5.13 -4.73 7.82
N THR A 22 6.15 -4.19 7.14
CA THR A 22 6.37 -2.76 7.08
C THR A 22 5.30 -2.05 6.24
N VAL A 23 5.20 -0.74 6.39
CA VAL A 23 4.35 0.12 5.55
C VAL A 23 4.61 -0.12 4.05
N ALA A 24 5.87 -0.11 3.62
CA ALA A 24 6.21 -0.33 2.21
C ALA A 24 5.76 -1.69 1.70
N GLN A 25 5.91 -2.74 2.51
CA GLN A 25 5.48 -4.08 2.14
C GLN A 25 3.96 -4.16 2.06
N ASN A 26 3.24 -3.57 3.00
CA ASN A 26 1.77 -3.52 2.97
C ASN A 26 1.22 -2.78 1.74
N ILE A 27 1.82 -1.64 1.39
CA ILE A 27 1.42 -0.85 0.22
C ILE A 27 1.49 -1.68 -1.07
N PHE A 28 2.51 -2.53 -1.23
CA PHE A 28 2.69 -3.33 -2.45
C PHE A 28 2.27 -4.79 -2.31
N LEU A 29 1.68 -5.20 -1.19
CA LEU A 29 1.38 -6.61 -0.91
C LEU A 29 0.41 -7.18 -1.96
N GLY A 30 0.84 -8.22 -2.68
CA GLY A 30 0.13 -8.85 -3.78
C GLY A 30 0.35 -8.21 -5.16
N ASN A 31 1.12 -7.13 -5.24
CA ASN A 31 1.55 -6.45 -6.47
C ASN A 31 2.98 -5.91 -6.33
N GLU A 32 3.87 -6.72 -5.75
CA GLU A 32 5.23 -6.29 -5.46
C GLU A 32 6.02 -6.11 -6.75
N PRO A 33 6.78 -5.01 -6.91
CA PRO A 33 7.79 -4.93 -7.97
C PRO A 33 8.77 -6.09 -7.87
N ARG A 34 9.04 -6.74 -9.00
CA ARG A 34 9.96 -7.88 -9.10
C ARG A 34 11.09 -7.57 -10.08
N ARG A 35 12.29 -8.03 -9.74
CA ARG A 35 13.48 -7.99 -10.58
C ARG A 35 14.03 -9.41 -10.68
N PHE A 36 14.12 -9.93 -11.91
CA PHE A 36 14.49 -11.33 -12.17
C PHE A 36 13.66 -12.36 -11.38
N GLY A 37 12.35 -12.10 -11.23
CA GLY A 37 11.44 -12.99 -10.51
C GLY A 37 11.45 -12.83 -8.98
N ILE A 38 12.39 -12.07 -8.42
CA ILE A 38 12.54 -11.84 -6.98
C ILE A 38 11.94 -10.47 -6.61
N VAL A 39 11.29 -10.36 -5.45
CA VAL A 39 10.74 -9.10 -4.95
C VAL A 39 11.85 -8.07 -4.74
N ASP A 40 11.72 -6.92 -5.39
CA ASP A 40 12.65 -5.78 -5.28
C ASP A 40 12.22 -4.87 -4.12
N ARG A 41 12.77 -5.15 -2.92
CA ARG A 41 12.44 -4.43 -1.68
C ARG A 41 12.87 -2.97 -1.71
N ASP A 42 13.98 -2.67 -2.36
CA ASP A 42 14.47 -1.29 -2.49
C ASP A 42 13.54 -0.48 -3.37
N GLN A 43 13.05 -1.07 -4.47
CA GLN A 43 12.05 -0.46 -5.31
C GLN A 43 10.72 -0.27 -4.59
N CYS A 44 10.23 -1.25 -3.82
CA CYS A 44 9.05 -1.09 -2.95
C CYS A 44 9.23 0.13 -2.04
N THR A 45 10.36 0.22 -1.35
CA THR A 45 10.62 1.30 -0.39
C THR A 45 10.67 2.65 -1.09
N ARG A 46 11.35 2.76 -2.24
CA ARG A 46 11.44 4.00 -3.02
C ARG A 46 10.07 4.48 -3.48
N ARG A 47 9.27 3.60 -4.10
CA ARG A 47 7.93 3.94 -4.58
C ARG A 47 6.98 4.26 -3.43
N ALA A 48 7.07 3.53 -2.31
CA ALA A 48 6.28 3.82 -1.12
C ALA A 48 6.58 5.22 -0.59
N ARG A 49 7.86 5.64 -0.55
CA ARG A 49 8.25 6.99 -0.09
C ARG A 49 7.59 8.08 -0.91
N GLU A 50 7.52 7.91 -2.23
CA GLU A 50 6.88 8.87 -3.12
C GLU A 50 5.37 9.00 -2.82
N ILE A 51 4.69 7.88 -2.58
CA ILE A 51 3.26 7.85 -2.25
C ILE A 51 3.00 8.51 -0.89
N ILE A 52 3.72 8.08 0.15
CA ILE A 52 3.50 8.60 1.50
C ILE A 52 3.89 10.08 1.63
N LYS A 53 4.91 10.53 0.86
CA LYS A 53 5.28 11.94 0.77
C LYS A 53 4.17 12.79 0.15
N ARG A 54 3.49 12.28 -0.88
CA ARG A 54 2.33 12.95 -1.49
C ARG A 54 1.13 13.04 -0.54
N LEU A 55 0.96 12.04 0.33
CA LEU A 55 -0.08 12.03 1.36
C LEU A 55 0.24 12.92 2.57
N GLY A 56 1.49 13.41 2.70
CA GLY A 56 1.88 14.30 3.80
C GLY A 56 1.93 13.62 5.17
N VAL A 57 2.18 12.31 5.22
CA VAL A 57 2.20 11.54 6.47
C VAL A 57 3.55 11.61 7.19
N SER A 58 3.52 11.42 8.51
CA SER A 58 4.70 11.46 9.38
C SER A 58 5.41 10.12 9.57
N PHE A 59 4.72 9.00 9.40
CA PHE A 59 5.31 7.67 9.57
C PHE A 59 6.25 7.29 8.41
N SER A 60 7.21 6.42 8.71
CA SER A 60 8.19 5.95 7.74
C SER A 60 7.69 4.72 6.98
N THR A 61 8.11 4.61 5.72
CA THR A 61 7.94 3.39 4.90
C THR A 61 8.49 2.11 5.53
N ARG A 62 9.41 2.24 6.50
CA ARG A 62 10.06 1.12 7.18
C ARG A 62 9.41 0.77 8.52
N ASP A 63 8.45 1.57 8.98
CA ASP A 63 7.76 1.30 10.23
C ASP A 63 6.89 0.06 10.08
N MET A 64 6.77 -0.70 11.15
CA MET A 64 5.87 -1.84 11.22
C MET A 64 4.43 -1.33 11.28
N VAL A 65 3.52 -1.92 10.52
CA VAL A 65 2.12 -1.47 10.58
C VAL A 65 1.52 -1.67 11.98
N SER A 66 1.98 -2.67 12.73
CA SER A 66 1.57 -2.88 14.11
C SER A 66 1.86 -1.69 15.04
N SER A 67 2.90 -0.89 14.77
CA SER A 67 3.23 0.29 15.59
C SER A 67 2.45 1.54 15.21
N LEU A 68 1.66 1.51 14.14
CA LEU A 68 0.86 2.66 13.70
C LEU A 68 -0.45 2.75 14.46
N SER A 69 -0.89 3.99 14.71
CA SER A 69 -2.24 4.29 15.17
C SER A 69 -3.30 3.88 14.16
N LEU A 70 -4.56 3.81 14.57
CA LEU A 70 -5.67 3.44 13.68
C LEU A 70 -5.77 4.39 12.47
N GLY A 71 -5.64 5.71 12.68
CA GLY A 71 -5.68 6.69 11.61
C GLY A 71 -4.51 6.55 10.63
N GLU A 72 -3.32 6.25 11.13
CA GLU A 72 -2.15 5.98 10.29
C GLU A 72 -2.31 4.69 9.48
N ARG A 73 -2.90 3.63 10.06
CA ARG A 73 -3.24 2.40 9.31
C ARG A 73 -4.21 2.69 8.17
N GLN A 74 -5.19 3.56 8.39
CA GLN A 74 -6.11 3.97 7.32
C GLN A 74 -5.40 4.73 6.19
N LEU A 75 -4.42 5.58 6.53
CA LEU A 75 -3.57 6.23 5.53
C LEU A 75 -2.70 5.23 4.75
N VAL A 76 -2.25 4.13 5.38
CA VAL A 76 -1.54 3.04 4.68
C VAL A 76 -2.46 2.31 3.69
N GLU A 77 -3.73 2.09 4.02
CA GLU A 77 -4.71 1.50 3.09
C GLU A 77 -4.97 2.43 1.88
N ILE A 78 -5.09 3.74 2.11
CA ILE A 78 -5.18 4.72 1.02
C ILE A 78 -3.92 4.66 0.15
N ALA A 79 -2.73 4.62 0.77
CA ALA A 79 -1.47 4.50 0.04
C ALA A 79 -1.38 3.20 -0.79
N ARG A 80 -1.88 2.08 -0.26
CA ARG A 80 -1.98 0.79 -0.98
C ARG A 80 -2.87 0.92 -2.20
N ALA A 81 -4.06 1.52 -2.06
CA ALA A 81 -4.96 1.76 -3.18
C ALA A 81 -4.33 2.64 -4.27
N LEU A 82 -3.64 3.71 -3.89
CA LEU A 82 -2.91 4.60 -4.81
C LEU A 82 -1.72 3.93 -5.50
N SER A 83 -1.12 2.91 -4.88
CA SER A 83 0.00 2.17 -5.46
C SER A 83 -0.42 1.25 -6.59
N THR A 84 -1.69 0.82 -6.59
CA THR A 84 -2.32 0.15 -7.71
C THR A 84 -2.76 1.22 -8.71
N ASN A 85 -2.68 0.95 -10.01
CA ASN A 85 -3.17 1.87 -11.07
C ASN A 85 -4.71 1.97 -11.07
N ALA A 86 -5.31 2.18 -9.90
CA ALA A 86 -6.73 2.36 -9.71
C ALA A 86 -7.12 3.79 -10.11
N ARG A 87 -7.99 3.87 -11.10
CA ARG A 87 -8.72 5.04 -11.58
C ARG A 87 -9.94 5.36 -10.73
N ILE A 88 -10.52 4.37 -10.04
CA ILE A 88 -11.68 4.52 -9.15
C ILE A 88 -11.40 3.74 -7.87
N ILE A 89 -11.59 4.40 -6.73
CA ILE A 89 -11.54 3.79 -5.41
C ILE A 89 -12.98 3.76 -4.88
N VAL A 90 -13.53 2.57 -4.66
CA VAL A 90 -14.81 2.38 -3.98
C VAL A 90 -14.52 1.96 -2.55
N MET A 91 -15.06 2.73 -1.60
CA MET A 91 -15.03 2.44 -0.17
C MET A 91 -16.46 2.03 0.20
N ASP A 92 -16.66 0.77 0.56
CA ASP A 92 -17.90 0.30 1.19
C ASP A 92 -17.71 0.38 2.70
#